data_AF-A0A9E0X1L1-F1
#
_entry.id   AF-A0A9E0X1L1-F1
#
_cell.length_a   1.000
_cell.length_b   1.000
_cell.length_c   1.000
_cell.angle_alpha   90.00
_cell.angle_beta   90.00
_cell.angle_gamma   90.00
#
_symmetry.space_group_name_H-M   'P 1'
#
loop_
_entity.id
_entity.type
_entity.pdbx_description
1 polymer ?
#
loop_
_entity_poly.entity_id
_entity_poly.type
_entity_poly.pdbx_seq_one_letter_code
_entity_poly.pdbx_strand_id
1 'polypeptide(L)'
;MQYADYLKLDRVLGAQATLSGCGPGAIHDEHFFIVVHQVHELWFKQILVEAEAVLSAAPADAEFFVQALPKLERIVAIEELLVAQLALVRTLDAEQFLRLRGLLANASGSQSLQFRLIDAAVGAGRGTRAEQAADMLGPADRERVLAAMRGRSVHDAIAAALAAAWQRGEYPGSPRTHEREAAWSAILQCRQLVATSAADAVASFERLPLPAALMALSAASDDVQRLAPMRASLHALCRAEQLLLTWRQGHAELVRDLLDELPGTGGTSGYRYLKANAEAQPRSALGLVLALVAAPPAPAPSRAAQAGACARPLSAGTPAAVFREGVPMEFPALVERINACIDRGSTPAEVVRNVRAAISVAVESERFVDQCVERAIDNAERCVRDGSGYRPLHVDEGGHWRMVMFLWDPRSANEPHQHNTWSVSGVMLNCLDVALYARDAATGALQVQRRFIAQRGETGYLVPPCIHALGNPHASLPTVTLHVFCDSEEVEERARDTLWLGENDPRRLDRDPRVRACREVKAALLLLKGRAAPPAAALLQRAFEIGDAGVRLEAYKQMVRVDRAQARPWGDRLGAALRGADRDRFLQLHRRVHEIAAH
;
A
#
# COMPACT_ATOMS: atom_id res chain seq x y z
N MET A 1 -9.37 19.57 39.57
CA MET A 1 -10.00 19.49 38.23
C MET A 1 -10.37 18.04 37.99
N GLN A 2 -11.63 17.73 37.70
CA GLN A 2 -12.06 16.36 37.42
C GLN A 2 -11.97 16.06 35.92
N TYR A 3 -11.78 14.78 35.56
CA TYR A 3 -11.64 14.32 34.17
C TYR A 3 -12.80 14.77 33.28
N ALA A 4 -14.04 14.62 33.77
CA ALA A 4 -15.25 15.01 33.05
C ALA A 4 -15.31 16.51 32.75
N ASP A 5 -14.88 17.36 33.70
CA ASP A 5 -14.86 18.82 33.54
C ASP A 5 -13.80 19.30 32.55
N TYR A 6 -12.66 18.60 32.51
CA TYR A 6 -11.57 18.92 31.58
C TYR A 6 -11.96 18.59 30.14
N LEU A 7 -12.52 17.41 29.90
CA LEU A 7 -12.93 16.96 28.57
C LEU A 7 -14.30 17.46 28.12
N LYS A 8 -15.04 18.18 28.99
CA LYS A 8 -16.41 18.63 28.74
C LYS A 8 -17.33 17.48 28.32
N LEU A 9 -17.27 16.38 29.07
CA LEU A 9 -18.00 15.14 28.72
C LEU A 9 -19.51 15.33 28.76
N ASP A 10 -20.02 16.30 29.52
CA ASP A 10 -21.42 16.72 29.50
C ASP A 10 -21.87 17.16 28.09
N ARG A 11 -21.00 17.88 27.37
CA ARG A 11 -21.27 18.31 25.99
C ARG A 11 -21.02 17.19 24.98
N VAL A 12 -19.91 16.46 25.13
CA VAL A 12 -19.52 15.41 24.18
C VAL A 12 -20.50 14.24 24.23
N LEU A 13 -20.82 13.73 25.43
CA LEU A 13 -21.71 12.58 25.64
C LEU A 13 -23.20 12.98 25.74
N GLY A 14 -23.50 14.28 25.64
CA GLY A 14 -24.87 14.81 25.57
C GLY A 14 -25.35 15.11 24.16
N ALA A 15 -24.52 14.89 23.13
CA ALA A 15 -24.77 15.32 21.75
C ALA A 15 -25.41 14.23 20.86
N GLN A 16 -25.68 13.02 21.37
CA GLN A 16 -26.18 11.88 20.59
C GLN A 16 -27.72 11.87 20.53
N ALA A 17 -28.31 12.87 19.87
CA ALA A 17 -29.76 12.96 19.71
C ALA A 17 -30.25 12.18 18.47
N THR A 18 -30.99 11.09 18.68
CA THR A 18 -31.59 10.30 17.60
C THR A 18 -32.91 10.90 17.10
N LEU A 19 -33.13 10.93 15.78
CA LEU A 19 -34.38 11.32 15.14
C LEU A 19 -35.45 10.25 15.28
N SER A 20 -35.08 8.96 15.30
CA SER A 20 -36.03 7.85 15.47
C SER A 20 -36.52 7.66 16.92
N GLY A 21 -35.96 8.38 17.88
CA GLY A 21 -36.34 8.30 19.30
C GLY A 21 -35.81 7.05 20.01
N CYS A 22 -36.49 6.65 21.09
CA CYS A 22 -36.04 5.56 22.00
C CYS A 22 -37.11 4.49 22.31
N GLY A 23 -38.15 4.35 21.47
CA GLY A 23 -39.26 3.41 21.67
C GLY A 23 -39.29 2.23 20.68
N PRO A 24 -40.36 1.40 20.74
CA PRO A 24 -40.60 0.35 19.75
C PRO A 24 -40.68 0.96 18.34
N GLY A 25 -39.78 0.53 17.44
CA GLY A 25 -39.66 1.08 16.09
C GLY A 25 -38.47 2.03 15.87
N ALA A 26 -37.78 2.46 16.94
CA ALA A 26 -36.53 3.22 16.85
C ALA A 26 -35.46 2.44 16.06
N ILE A 27 -34.62 3.17 15.35
CA ILE A 27 -33.55 2.61 14.53
C ILE A 27 -32.30 2.52 15.40
N HIS A 28 -31.92 1.30 15.79
CA HIS A 28 -30.82 1.08 16.73
C HIS A 28 -29.48 1.64 16.20
N ASP A 29 -29.20 1.39 14.91
CA ASP A 29 -27.96 1.80 14.26
C ASP A 29 -27.85 3.32 14.04
N GLU A 30 -28.92 4.10 14.28
CA GLU A 30 -28.85 5.55 14.22
C GLU A 30 -27.87 6.12 15.25
N HIS A 31 -27.85 5.57 16.47
CA HIS A 31 -26.90 6.01 17.49
C HIS A 31 -25.46 5.74 17.05
N PHE A 32 -25.20 4.57 16.45
CA PHE A 32 -23.89 4.23 15.90
C PHE A 32 -23.50 5.17 14.74
N PHE A 33 -24.45 5.44 13.83
CA PHE A 33 -24.26 6.39 12.73
C PHE A 33 -23.84 7.78 13.25
N ILE A 34 -24.53 8.30 14.27
CA ILE A 34 -24.20 9.58 14.90
C ILE A 34 -22.80 9.56 15.52
N VAL A 35 -22.50 8.56 16.34
CA VAL A 35 -21.20 8.47 17.05
C VAL A 35 -20.04 8.41 16.06
N VAL A 36 -20.14 7.61 15.00
CA VAL A 36 -19.05 7.51 14.03
C VAL A 36 -18.81 8.85 13.33
N HIS A 37 -19.86 9.57 12.91
CA HIS A 37 -19.69 10.87 12.28
C HIS A 37 -19.16 11.92 13.26
N GLN A 38 -19.59 11.91 14.53
CA GLN A 38 -19.04 12.80 15.56
C GLN A 38 -17.56 12.54 15.82
N VAL A 39 -17.13 11.27 15.84
CA VAL A 39 -15.72 10.91 15.97
C VAL A 39 -14.92 11.38 14.75
N HIS A 40 -15.44 11.25 13.53
CA HIS A 40 -14.80 11.81 12.33
C HIS A 40 -14.65 13.32 12.44
N GLU A 41 -15.69 14.05 12.85
CA GLU A 41 -15.64 15.51 13.00
C GLU A 41 -14.67 15.97 14.11
N LEU A 42 -14.48 15.18 15.17
CA LEU A 42 -13.44 15.43 16.18
C LEU A 42 -12.04 15.25 15.59
N TRP A 43 -11.82 14.22 14.78
CA TRP A 43 -10.55 14.00 14.09
C TRP A 43 -10.28 15.05 13.01
N PHE A 44 -11.30 15.46 12.26
CA PHE A 44 -11.19 16.57 11.29
C PHE A 44 -10.77 17.86 11.98
N LYS A 45 -11.36 18.15 13.14
CA LYS A 45 -10.96 19.30 13.95
C LYS A 45 -9.49 19.22 14.35
N GLN A 46 -9.02 18.04 14.76
CA GLN A 46 -7.61 17.86 15.13
C GLN A 46 -6.69 18.05 13.92
N ILE A 47 -7.02 17.50 12.74
CA ILE A 47 -6.26 17.70 11.50
C ILE A 47 -6.14 19.21 11.19
N LEU A 48 -7.23 19.96 11.30
CA LEU A 48 -7.23 21.40 11.07
C LEU A 48 -6.34 22.16 12.07
N VAL A 49 -6.33 21.74 13.35
CA VAL A 49 -5.44 22.32 14.37
C VAL A 49 -3.98 22.06 14.03
N GLU A 50 -3.63 20.85 13.60
CA GLU A 50 -2.25 20.53 13.19
C GLU A 50 -1.84 21.28 11.91
N ALA A 51 -2.75 21.39 10.93
CA ALA A 51 -2.51 22.14 9.70
C ALA A 51 -2.27 23.62 10.00
N GLU A 52 -3.10 24.22 10.86
CA GLU A 52 -2.93 25.61 11.32
C GLU A 52 -1.58 25.81 12.04
N ALA A 53 -1.17 24.83 12.85
CA ALA A 53 0.13 24.87 13.53
C ALA A 53 1.31 24.82 12.55
N VAL A 54 1.20 24.05 11.46
CA VAL A 54 2.19 24.05 10.37
C VAL A 54 2.19 25.38 9.64
N LEU A 55 1.02 25.95 9.36
CA LEU A 55 0.86 27.25 8.71
C LEU A 55 1.41 28.40 9.58
N SER A 56 1.32 28.28 10.90
CA SER A 56 1.78 29.28 11.88
C SER A 56 3.27 29.17 12.23
N ALA A 57 3.97 28.11 11.80
CA ALA A 57 5.39 27.95 12.05
C ALA A 57 6.21 29.03 11.32
N ALA A 58 7.15 29.66 12.04
CA ALA A 58 7.99 30.75 11.58
C ALA A 58 9.49 30.41 11.71
N PRO A 59 10.40 30.96 10.88
CA PRO A 59 10.29 31.28 9.45
C PRO A 59 10.70 30.07 8.57
N ALA A 60 10.59 30.24 7.25
CA ALA A 60 10.92 29.29 6.19
C ALA A 60 12.41 28.91 6.14
N ASP A 61 12.93 28.25 7.17
CA ASP A 61 14.29 27.73 7.29
C ASP A 61 14.32 26.26 7.70
N ALA A 62 15.52 25.72 7.95
CA ALA A 62 15.65 24.31 8.35
C ALA A 62 14.83 23.99 9.63
N GLU A 63 14.61 24.97 10.51
CA GLU A 63 13.85 24.81 11.75
C GLU A 63 12.35 24.64 11.48
N PHE A 64 11.82 25.26 10.42
CA PHE A 64 10.44 25.03 9.97
C PHE A 64 10.13 23.54 9.81
N PHE A 65 11.01 22.77 9.18
CA PHE A 65 10.77 21.34 8.94
C PHE A 65 10.82 20.51 10.22
N VAL A 66 11.69 20.87 11.17
CA VAL A 66 11.72 20.24 12.50
C VAL A 66 10.43 20.51 13.25
N GLN A 67 9.90 21.73 13.15
CA GLN A 67 8.64 22.10 13.78
C GLN A 67 7.44 21.48 13.06
N ALA A 68 7.41 21.43 11.73
CA ALA A 68 6.28 20.95 10.94
C ALA A 68 6.14 19.42 11.00
N LEU A 69 7.26 18.67 11.00
CA LEU A 69 7.26 17.22 10.87
C LEU A 69 6.34 16.51 11.89
N PRO A 70 6.42 16.75 13.21
CA PRO A 70 5.57 16.05 14.16
C PRO A 70 4.07 16.32 13.98
N LYS A 71 3.70 17.48 13.42
CA LYS A 71 2.30 17.83 13.11
C LYS A 71 1.83 17.08 11.88
N LEU A 72 2.66 17.02 10.84
CA LEU A 72 2.39 16.24 9.63
C LEU A 72 2.29 14.74 9.93
N GLU A 73 3.19 14.18 10.73
CA GLU A 73 3.12 12.79 11.17
C GLU A 73 1.85 12.49 11.97
N ARG A 74 1.38 13.45 12.79
CA ARG A 74 0.12 13.32 13.50
C ARG A 74 -1.08 13.36 12.56
N ILE A 75 -1.09 14.23 11.55
CA ILE A 75 -2.11 14.24 10.50
C ILE A 75 -2.15 12.87 9.83
N VAL A 76 -1.00 12.34 9.39
CA VAL A 76 -0.88 11.00 8.80
C VAL A 76 -1.48 9.93 9.71
N ALA A 77 -1.10 9.89 10.98
CA ALA A 77 -1.60 8.89 11.93
C ALA A 77 -3.13 8.99 12.13
N ILE A 78 -3.68 10.21 12.17
CA ILE A 78 -5.12 10.43 12.26
C ILE A 78 -5.81 9.93 10.98
N GLU A 79 -5.27 10.23 9.80
CA GLU A 79 -5.86 9.79 8.53
C GLU A 79 -5.78 8.28 8.34
N GLU A 80 -4.72 7.61 8.81
CA GLU A 80 -4.67 6.14 8.88
C GLU A 80 -5.81 5.57 9.74
N LEU A 81 -6.10 6.23 10.88
CA LEU A 81 -7.23 5.87 11.72
C LEU A 81 -8.57 6.11 10.99
N LEU A 82 -8.73 7.23 10.29
CA LEU A 82 -9.93 7.52 9.49
C LEU A 82 -10.17 6.45 8.43
N VAL A 83 -9.12 6.02 7.70
CA VAL A 83 -9.21 4.92 6.73
C VAL A 83 -9.64 3.62 7.42
N ALA A 84 -9.03 3.29 8.56
CA ALA A 84 -9.38 2.08 9.32
C ALA A 84 -10.83 2.12 9.84
N GLN A 85 -11.35 3.28 10.24
CA GLN A 85 -12.72 3.46 10.73
C GLN A 85 -13.79 3.13 9.70
N LEU A 86 -13.48 3.15 8.39
CA LEU A 86 -14.42 2.70 7.36
C LEU A 86 -14.85 1.25 7.58
N ALA A 87 -14.00 0.40 8.14
CA ALA A 87 -14.35 -0.97 8.49
C ALA A 87 -15.43 -1.07 9.58
N LEU A 88 -15.50 -0.08 10.48
CA LEU A 88 -16.58 -0.01 11.48
C LEU A 88 -17.91 0.35 10.80
N VAL A 89 -17.91 1.34 9.91
CA VAL A 89 -19.14 1.74 9.21
C VAL A 89 -19.69 0.60 8.35
N ARG A 90 -18.83 -0.28 7.83
CA ARG A 90 -19.24 -1.49 7.09
C ARG A 90 -20.02 -2.51 7.93
N THR A 91 -20.07 -2.38 9.26
CA THR A 91 -20.92 -3.23 10.10
C THR A 91 -22.35 -2.72 10.22
N LEU A 92 -22.63 -1.52 9.67
CA LEU A 92 -23.95 -0.92 9.70
C LEU A 92 -24.90 -1.72 8.79
N ASP A 93 -26.07 -2.09 9.32
CA ASP A 93 -27.02 -2.89 8.57
C ASP A 93 -27.70 -2.05 7.46
N ALA A 94 -27.64 -2.54 6.23
CA ALA A 94 -28.13 -1.80 5.07
C ALA A 94 -29.64 -1.52 5.12
N GLU A 95 -30.43 -2.44 5.69
CA GLU A 95 -31.87 -2.25 5.86
C GLU A 95 -32.16 -1.15 6.91
N GLN A 96 -31.47 -1.20 8.05
CA GLN A 96 -31.55 -0.15 9.07
C GLN A 96 -31.10 1.21 8.50
N PHE A 97 -30.06 1.24 7.66
CA PHE A 97 -29.61 2.46 7.00
C PHE A 97 -30.68 3.05 6.08
N LEU A 98 -31.34 2.24 5.27
CA LEU A 98 -32.39 2.70 4.35
C LEU A 98 -33.59 3.29 5.11
N ARG A 99 -33.92 2.72 6.27
CA ARG A 99 -34.93 3.28 7.18
C ARG A 99 -34.47 4.63 7.74
N LEU A 100 -33.22 4.73 8.17
CA LEU A 100 -32.63 5.98 8.69
C LEU A 100 -32.57 7.07 7.61
N ARG A 101 -32.21 6.69 6.38
CA ARG A 101 -32.12 7.59 5.23
C ARG A 101 -33.42 8.36 4.99
N GLY A 102 -34.58 7.74 5.23
CA GLY A 102 -35.88 8.41 5.15
C GLY A 102 -36.05 9.56 6.15
N LEU A 103 -35.36 9.49 7.31
CA LEU A 103 -35.40 10.49 8.36
C LEU A 103 -34.38 11.63 8.17
N LEU A 104 -33.27 11.35 7.48
CA LEU A 104 -32.17 12.31 7.29
C LEU A 104 -32.54 13.50 6.36
N ALA A 105 -33.68 13.45 5.67
CA ALA A 105 -34.14 14.49 4.74
C ALA A 105 -33.02 14.92 3.76
N ASN A 106 -32.63 16.20 3.78
CA ASN A 106 -31.57 16.74 2.92
C ASN A 106 -30.16 16.71 3.56
N ALA A 107 -30.03 16.18 4.78
CA ALA A 107 -28.75 16.15 5.49
C ALA A 107 -27.78 15.20 4.79
N SER A 108 -26.54 15.67 4.57
CA SER A 108 -25.54 14.92 3.82
C SER A 108 -24.12 15.28 4.26
N GLY A 109 -23.21 14.29 4.18
CA GLY A 109 -21.77 14.54 4.35
C GLY A 109 -21.18 15.53 3.34
N SER A 110 -21.90 15.85 2.26
CA SER A 110 -21.54 16.96 1.36
C SER A 110 -21.54 18.33 2.06
N GLN A 111 -22.22 18.44 3.20
CA GLN A 111 -22.34 19.63 4.04
C GLN A 111 -21.32 19.67 5.20
N SER A 112 -20.36 18.72 5.27
CA SER A 112 -19.30 18.78 6.28
C SER A 112 -18.36 19.96 5.99
N LEU A 113 -18.49 21.03 6.79
CA LEU A 113 -17.63 22.20 6.72
C LEU A 113 -16.16 21.83 6.95
N GLN A 114 -15.86 21.06 8.00
CA GLN A 114 -14.47 20.75 8.36
C GLN A 114 -13.78 19.94 7.26
N PHE A 115 -14.48 19.01 6.63
CA PHE A 115 -13.93 18.26 5.50
C PHE A 115 -13.57 19.17 4.32
N ARG A 116 -14.39 20.20 4.03
CA ARG A 116 -14.07 21.22 3.01
C ARG A 116 -12.92 22.13 3.41
N LEU A 117 -12.81 22.45 4.69
CA LEU A 117 -11.66 23.20 5.21
C LEU A 117 -10.37 22.39 5.14
N ILE A 118 -10.41 21.07 5.32
CA ILE A 118 -9.24 20.19 5.14
C ILE A 118 -8.76 20.24 3.69
N ASP A 119 -9.68 20.15 2.72
CA ASP A 119 -9.35 20.29 1.30
C ASP A 119 -8.63 21.61 1.00
N ALA A 120 -9.14 22.71 1.55
CA ALA A 120 -8.51 24.02 1.42
C ALA A 120 -7.15 24.10 2.13
N ALA A 121 -7.04 23.57 3.35
CA ALA A 121 -5.84 23.63 4.18
C ALA A 121 -4.68 22.80 3.60
N VAL A 122 -4.98 21.62 3.06
CA VAL A 122 -3.96 20.79 2.39
C VAL A 122 -3.54 21.46 1.08
N GLY A 123 -4.48 22.07 0.34
CA GLY A 123 -4.25 22.66 -0.98
C GLY A 123 -4.86 21.83 -2.11
N ALA A 124 -5.57 20.76 -1.77
CA ALA A 124 -6.32 19.88 -2.66
C ALA A 124 -7.71 20.48 -2.93
N GLY A 125 -7.78 21.52 -3.76
CA GLY A 125 -9.07 22.18 -4.02
C GLY A 125 -9.02 23.60 -4.59
N ARG A 126 -8.01 23.94 -5.40
CA ARG A 126 -8.04 25.19 -6.17
C ARG A 126 -8.71 24.89 -7.52
N GLY A 127 -9.78 25.62 -7.86
CA GLY A 127 -10.49 25.49 -9.13
C GLY A 127 -12.01 25.30 -8.98
N THR A 128 -12.71 25.38 -10.13
CA THR A 128 -14.18 25.47 -10.21
C THR A 128 -14.94 24.35 -9.48
N ARG A 129 -14.39 23.14 -9.44
CA ARG A 129 -15.05 21.98 -8.81
C ARG A 129 -15.05 22.03 -7.28
N ALA A 130 -14.02 22.62 -6.68
CA ALA A 130 -13.94 22.78 -5.23
C ALA A 130 -14.85 23.92 -4.74
N GLU A 131 -14.97 24.98 -5.55
CA GLU A 131 -15.95 26.06 -5.33
C GLU A 131 -17.39 25.52 -5.43
N GLN A 132 -17.67 24.69 -6.45
CA GLN A 132 -18.96 23.99 -6.58
C GLN A 132 -19.27 23.07 -5.38
N ALA A 133 -18.26 22.43 -4.80
CA ALA A 133 -18.44 21.62 -3.60
C ALA A 133 -18.73 22.47 -2.34
N ALA A 134 -18.31 23.74 -2.32
CA ALA A 134 -18.63 24.70 -1.26
C ALA A 134 -20.05 25.29 -1.41
N ASP A 135 -20.64 25.26 -2.61
CA ASP A 135 -22.04 25.69 -2.83
C ASP A 135 -23.07 24.80 -2.10
N MET A 136 -22.65 23.62 -1.62
CA MET A 136 -23.46 22.72 -0.78
C MET A 136 -23.58 23.20 0.68
N LEU A 137 -22.80 24.22 1.08
CA LEU A 137 -22.81 24.81 2.42
C LEU A 137 -23.70 26.05 2.48
N GLY A 138 -24.09 26.44 3.69
CA GLY A 138 -24.74 27.74 3.92
C GLY A 138 -23.82 28.92 3.56
N PRO A 139 -24.36 30.13 3.29
CA PRO A 139 -23.58 31.26 2.78
C PRO A 139 -22.37 31.65 3.61
N ALA A 140 -22.49 31.62 4.95
CA ALA A 140 -21.40 31.96 5.86
C ALA A 140 -20.26 30.92 5.82
N ASP A 141 -20.60 29.64 5.80
CA ASP A 141 -19.63 28.54 5.77
C ASP A 141 -18.98 28.39 4.40
N ARG A 142 -19.74 28.64 3.32
CA ARG A 142 -19.19 28.77 1.97
C ARG A 142 -18.11 29.84 1.91
N GLU A 143 -18.38 31.04 2.45
CA GLU A 143 -17.39 32.12 2.44
C GLU A 143 -16.14 31.76 3.27
N ARG A 144 -16.32 31.03 4.39
CA ARG A 144 -15.18 30.53 5.18
C ARG A 144 -14.29 29.58 4.38
N VAL A 145 -14.88 28.65 3.62
CA VAL A 145 -14.14 27.73 2.76
C VAL A 145 -13.44 28.49 1.64
N LEU A 146 -14.12 29.42 0.97
CA LEU A 146 -13.51 30.22 -0.10
C LEU A 146 -12.38 31.11 0.43
N ALA A 147 -12.53 31.69 1.62
CA ALA A 147 -11.46 32.44 2.27
C ALA A 147 -10.25 31.55 2.58
N ALA A 148 -10.48 30.33 3.09
CA ALA A 148 -9.41 29.35 3.31
C ALA A 148 -8.71 28.97 2.00
N MET A 149 -9.45 28.75 0.90
CA MET A 149 -8.89 28.43 -0.42
C MET A 149 -8.06 29.57 -1.02
N ARG A 150 -8.40 30.82 -0.72
CA ARG A 150 -7.59 32.00 -1.08
C ARG A 150 -6.33 32.13 -0.22
N GLY A 151 -6.34 31.55 0.97
CA GLY A 151 -5.22 31.55 1.90
C GLY A 151 -4.04 30.69 1.46
N ARG A 152 -3.03 30.64 2.34
CA ARG A 152 -1.85 29.78 2.21
C ARG A 152 -2.20 28.37 2.68
N SER A 153 -1.94 27.36 1.85
CA SER A 153 -2.09 25.95 2.21
C SER A 153 -0.81 25.37 2.83
N VAL A 154 -0.90 24.17 3.42
CA VAL A 154 0.25 23.41 3.93
C VAL A 154 1.23 23.11 2.78
N HIS A 155 0.73 22.78 1.59
CA HIS A 155 1.53 22.69 0.37
C HIS A 155 2.29 23.98 0.09
N ASP A 156 1.60 25.13 0.11
CA ASP A 156 2.24 26.43 -0.16
C ASP A 156 3.31 26.77 0.90
N ALA A 157 3.07 26.43 2.16
CA ALA A 157 4.02 26.65 3.26
C ALA A 157 5.29 25.82 3.09
N ILE A 158 5.15 24.52 2.80
CA ILE A 158 6.28 23.62 2.54
C ILE A 158 7.03 24.04 1.27
N ALA A 159 6.31 24.41 0.21
CA ALA A 159 6.88 24.93 -1.03
C ALA A 159 7.74 26.18 -0.79
N ALA A 160 7.21 27.14 -0.03
CA ALA A 160 7.92 28.36 0.31
C ALA A 160 9.15 28.09 1.20
N ALA A 161 9.05 27.16 2.15
CA ALA A 161 10.18 26.73 2.99
C ALA A 161 11.33 26.14 2.16
N LEU A 162 11.00 25.26 1.20
CA LEU A 162 11.98 24.73 0.25
C LEU A 162 12.62 25.83 -0.60
N ALA A 163 11.83 26.78 -1.10
CA ALA A 163 12.32 27.89 -1.92
C ALA A 163 13.34 28.75 -1.16
N ALA A 164 13.03 29.04 0.10
CA ALA A 164 13.86 29.89 0.93
C ALA A 164 15.16 29.19 1.37
N ALA A 165 15.10 27.91 1.73
CA ALA A 165 16.28 27.09 2.00
C ALA A 165 17.22 27.04 0.78
N TRP A 166 16.63 26.98 -0.42
CA TRP A 166 17.38 26.96 -1.68
C TRP A 166 18.11 28.28 -1.92
N GLN A 167 17.40 29.40 -1.78
CA GLN A 167 17.97 30.74 -1.97
C GLN A 167 19.11 31.05 -1.00
N ARG A 168 19.09 30.51 0.22
CA ARG A 168 20.13 30.74 1.23
C ARG A 168 21.36 29.86 1.08
N GLY A 169 21.39 28.94 0.10
CA GLY A 169 22.54 28.06 -0.12
C GLY A 169 22.78 27.09 1.04
N GLU A 170 21.74 26.74 1.80
CA GLU A 170 21.82 25.78 2.91
C GLU A 170 22.05 24.33 2.42
N TYR A 171 22.11 24.13 1.10
CA TYR A 171 22.41 22.86 0.44
C TYR A 171 23.88 22.79 0.01
N PRO A 172 24.63 21.72 0.37
CA PRO A 172 26.00 21.56 -0.07
C PRO A 172 26.06 21.27 -1.58
N GLY A 173 26.90 22.03 -2.28
CA GLY A 173 27.32 21.72 -3.64
C GLY A 173 26.44 22.35 -4.71
N SER A 174 27.05 23.16 -5.57
CA SER A 174 26.57 23.30 -6.94
C SER A 174 26.41 21.89 -7.51
N PRO A 175 25.22 21.46 -7.96
CA PRO A 175 25.11 20.17 -8.63
C PRO A 175 26.06 20.18 -9.82
N ARG A 176 26.75 19.06 -10.05
CA ARG A 176 27.55 18.92 -11.28
C ARG A 176 26.60 19.10 -12.46
N THR A 177 27.09 19.60 -13.60
CA THR A 177 26.26 19.97 -14.77
C THR A 177 25.28 18.86 -15.17
N HIS A 178 25.67 17.60 -15.01
CA HIS A 178 24.83 16.42 -15.28
C HIS A 178 23.67 16.19 -14.29
N GLU A 179 23.82 16.55 -13.01
CA GLU A 179 22.73 16.45 -12.01
C GLU A 179 21.70 17.56 -12.26
N ARG A 180 22.15 18.74 -12.72
CA ARG A 180 21.26 19.81 -13.21
C ARG A 180 20.51 19.37 -14.47
N GLU A 181 21.19 18.75 -15.43
CA GLU A 181 20.58 18.24 -16.65
C GLU A 181 19.59 17.09 -16.38
N ALA A 182 19.90 16.16 -15.47
CA ALA A 182 19.01 15.06 -15.09
C ALA A 182 17.77 15.57 -14.34
N ALA A 183 17.94 16.49 -13.38
CA ALA A 183 16.82 17.14 -12.71
C ALA A 183 15.97 17.94 -13.71
N TRP A 184 16.59 18.68 -14.63
CA TRP A 184 15.89 19.43 -15.68
C TRP A 184 15.17 18.54 -16.70
N SER A 185 15.74 17.39 -17.05
CA SER A 185 15.12 16.41 -17.95
C SER A 185 13.92 15.73 -17.28
N ALA A 186 14.01 15.41 -15.98
CA ALA A 186 12.89 14.95 -15.18
C ALA A 186 11.78 16.02 -15.09
N ILE A 187 12.12 17.30 -14.96
CA ILE A 187 11.17 18.43 -14.98
C ILE A 187 10.44 18.52 -16.33
N LEU A 188 11.15 18.36 -17.45
CA LEU A 188 10.54 18.38 -18.79
C LEU A 188 9.63 17.16 -19.03
N GLN A 189 9.99 15.99 -18.51
CA GLN A 189 9.15 14.79 -18.52
C GLN A 189 7.90 14.95 -17.64
N CYS A 190 8.03 15.59 -16.46
CA CYS A 190 6.87 15.97 -15.63
C CYS A 190 5.91 16.88 -16.40
N ARG A 191 6.43 17.90 -17.08
CA ARG A 191 5.63 18.82 -17.91
C ARG A 191 4.84 18.08 -18.99
N GLN A 192 5.42 17.04 -19.60
CA GLN A 192 4.74 16.22 -20.60
C GLN A 192 3.69 15.27 -20.01
N LEU A 193 3.93 14.70 -18.82
CA LEU A 193 2.98 13.82 -18.11
C LEU A 193 1.80 14.57 -17.48
N VAL A 194 1.99 15.82 -17.06
CA VAL A 194 0.92 16.66 -16.46
C VAL A 194 0.12 17.40 -17.54
N ALA A 195 0.70 17.67 -18.71
CA ALA A 195 -0.03 18.25 -19.84
C ALA A 195 -1.22 17.41 -20.34
N THR A 196 -1.30 16.12 -19.98
CA THR A 196 -2.43 15.24 -20.30
C THR A 196 -3.53 15.22 -19.22
N SER A 197 -3.30 15.80 -18.04
CA SER A 197 -4.30 15.90 -16.97
C SER A 197 -4.29 17.29 -16.29
N ALA A 198 -5.28 18.11 -16.67
CA ALA A 198 -5.66 19.42 -16.10
C ALA A 198 -4.59 20.54 -16.09
N ALA A 199 -4.90 21.64 -16.79
CA ALA A 199 -4.08 22.86 -16.86
C ALA A 199 -3.79 23.50 -15.48
N ASP A 200 -4.65 23.28 -14.48
CA ASP A 200 -4.48 23.82 -13.12
C ASP A 200 -3.36 23.12 -12.32
N ALA A 201 -3.08 21.84 -12.61
CA ALA A 201 -1.95 21.12 -12.03
C ALA A 201 -0.62 21.64 -12.55
N VAL A 202 -0.57 22.02 -13.84
CA VAL A 202 0.60 22.65 -14.49
C VAL A 202 0.88 24.04 -13.90
N ALA A 203 -0.15 24.86 -13.66
CA ALA A 203 0.00 26.19 -13.07
C ALA A 203 0.46 26.16 -11.60
N SER A 204 0.15 25.09 -10.87
CA SER A 204 0.67 24.84 -9.51
C SER A 204 2.11 24.31 -9.55
N PHE A 205 2.46 23.55 -10.59
CA PHE A 205 3.81 23.05 -10.87
C PHE A 205 4.84 24.18 -11.07
N GLU A 206 4.44 25.31 -11.66
CA GLU A 206 5.32 26.46 -11.91
C GLU A 206 5.64 27.28 -10.66
N ARG A 207 4.87 27.11 -9.57
CA ARG A 207 5.06 27.85 -8.31
C ARG A 207 5.94 27.14 -7.28
N LEU A 208 6.15 25.84 -7.45
CA LEU A 208 7.04 25.05 -6.62
C LEU A 208 8.48 25.18 -7.15
N PRO A 209 9.49 25.44 -6.29
CA PRO A 209 10.90 25.34 -6.65
C PRO A 209 11.27 23.85 -6.77
N LEU A 210 10.73 23.20 -7.80
CA LEU A 210 10.86 21.79 -8.12
C LEU A 210 12.32 21.26 -8.10
N PRO A 211 13.34 22.03 -8.53
CA PRO A 211 14.72 21.63 -8.35
C PRO A 211 15.10 21.37 -6.87
N ALA A 212 14.59 22.17 -5.93
CA ALA A 212 14.91 22.03 -4.50
C ALA A 212 14.30 20.76 -3.90
N ALA A 213 13.07 20.40 -4.27
CA ALA A 213 12.44 19.14 -3.87
C ALA A 213 13.17 17.92 -4.44
N LEU A 214 13.60 17.97 -5.71
CA LEU A 214 14.38 16.92 -6.35
C LEU A 214 15.76 16.75 -5.70
N MET A 215 16.46 17.84 -5.38
CA MET A 215 17.77 17.78 -4.69
C MET A 215 17.68 17.33 -3.24
N ALA A 216 16.64 17.74 -2.51
CA ALA A 216 16.34 17.23 -1.18
C ALA A 216 16.17 15.69 -1.15
N LEU A 217 15.65 15.12 -2.25
CA LEU A 217 15.43 13.69 -2.40
C LEU A 217 16.64 12.96 -3.03
N SER A 218 17.45 13.63 -3.85
CA SER A 218 18.58 13.02 -4.58
C SER A 218 19.94 13.12 -3.88
N ALA A 219 20.06 13.86 -2.78
CA ALA A 219 21.32 14.01 -2.05
C ALA A 219 21.77 12.68 -1.40
N ALA A 220 22.55 11.91 -2.17
CA ALA A 220 23.23 10.68 -1.77
C ALA A 220 24.63 10.95 -1.16
N SER A 221 24.88 12.13 -0.59
CA SER A 221 26.17 12.51 0.00
C SER A 221 26.02 12.93 1.45
N ASP A 222 26.97 12.46 2.28
CA ASP A 222 27.44 12.75 3.66
C ASP A 222 26.69 13.69 4.65
N ASP A 223 25.64 14.40 4.26
CA ASP A 223 24.90 15.39 5.06
C ASP A 223 23.43 14.96 5.32
N VAL A 224 23.20 13.65 5.43
CA VAL A 224 21.86 13.01 5.59
C VAL A 224 21.12 13.53 6.83
N GLN A 225 21.85 13.87 7.91
CA GLN A 225 21.23 14.32 9.16
C GLN A 225 20.60 15.72 9.03
N ARG A 226 21.22 16.63 8.26
CA ARG A 226 20.73 18.00 8.11
C ARG A 226 19.44 18.08 7.27
N LEU A 227 19.30 17.19 6.29
CA LEU A 227 18.15 17.17 5.37
C LEU A 227 17.02 16.22 5.80
N ALA A 228 17.22 15.43 6.86
CA ALA A 228 16.27 14.41 7.30
C ALA A 228 14.87 14.97 7.66
N PRO A 229 14.73 16.05 8.46
CA PRO A 229 13.41 16.58 8.83
C PRO A 229 12.61 17.09 7.62
N MET A 230 13.32 17.70 6.67
CA MET A 230 12.74 18.17 5.41
C MET A 230 12.24 17.00 4.56
N ARG A 231 13.08 15.98 4.33
CA ARG A 231 12.69 14.77 3.59
C ARG A 231 11.50 14.08 4.24
N ALA A 232 11.53 13.92 5.56
CA ALA A 232 10.45 13.30 6.32
C ALA A 232 9.14 14.12 6.20
N SER A 233 9.21 15.45 6.23
CA SER A 233 8.03 16.32 6.05
C SER A 233 7.41 16.15 4.66
N LEU A 234 8.22 15.99 3.62
CA LEU A 234 7.74 15.71 2.26
C LEU A 234 7.06 14.35 2.16
N HIS A 235 7.66 13.31 2.76
CA HIS A 235 7.03 11.99 2.82
C HIS A 235 5.71 12.01 3.60
N ALA A 236 5.67 12.69 4.74
CA ALA A 236 4.46 12.80 5.55
C ALA A 236 3.35 13.53 4.79
N LEU A 237 3.66 14.62 4.09
CA LEU A 237 2.69 15.33 3.27
C LEU A 237 2.11 14.45 2.16
N CYS A 238 2.96 13.74 1.40
CA CYS A 238 2.47 12.85 0.34
C CYS A 238 1.70 11.65 0.89
N ARG A 239 2.12 11.12 2.05
CA ARG A 239 1.39 10.06 2.73
C ARG A 239 -0.01 10.53 3.14
N ALA A 240 -0.13 11.75 3.65
CA ALA A 240 -1.42 12.33 4.03
C ALA A 240 -2.38 12.42 2.81
N GLU A 241 -1.89 12.91 1.67
CA GLU A 241 -2.68 12.96 0.43
C GLU A 241 -3.17 11.59 -0.03
N GLN A 242 -2.30 10.58 0.02
CA GLN A 242 -2.64 9.21 -0.36
C GLN A 242 -3.70 8.62 0.56
N LEU A 243 -3.62 8.88 1.86
CA LEU A 243 -4.57 8.39 2.85
C LEU A 243 -5.93 9.07 2.68
N LEU A 244 -5.97 10.38 2.45
CA LEU A 244 -7.22 11.09 2.18
C LEU A 244 -7.89 10.60 0.89
N LEU A 245 -7.11 10.31 -0.16
CA LEU A 245 -7.63 9.70 -1.38
C LEU A 245 -8.16 8.28 -1.13
N THR A 246 -7.42 7.47 -0.38
CA THR A 246 -7.83 6.11 0.01
C THR A 246 -9.12 6.15 0.83
N TRP A 247 -9.25 7.09 1.75
CA TRP A 247 -10.48 7.29 2.51
C TRP A 247 -11.66 7.66 1.60
N ARG A 248 -11.47 8.59 0.64
CA ARG A 248 -12.51 8.97 -0.32
C ARG A 248 -12.98 7.80 -1.18
N GLN A 249 -12.05 6.99 -1.67
CA GLN A 249 -12.36 5.78 -2.46
C GLN A 249 -13.10 4.75 -1.62
N GLY A 250 -12.59 4.44 -0.42
CA GLY A 250 -13.24 3.50 0.49
C GLY A 250 -14.62 3.97 0.96
N HIS A 251 -14.82 5.27 1.18
CA HIS A 251 -16.12 5.85 1.47
C HIS A 251 -17.08 5.74 0.28
N ALA A 252 -16.62 5.98 -0.95
CA ALA A 252 -17.44 5.79 -2.15
C ALA A 252 -17.90 4.33 -2.29
N GLU A 253 -17.00 3.37 -2.09
CA GLU A 253 -17.33 1.94 -2.11
C GLU A 253 -18.32 1.56 -1.00
N LEU A 254 -18.12 2.07 0.21
CA LEU A 254 -19.05 1.87 1.31
C LEU A 254 -20.45 2.39 0.98
N VAL A 255 -20.54 3.57 0.37
CA VAL A 255 -21.82 4.14 -0.07
C VAL A 255 -22.45 3.29 -1.16
N ARG A 256 -21.68 2.74 -2.10
CA ARG A 256 -22.19 1.78 -3.09
C ARG A 256 -22.74 0.54 -2.40
N ASP A 257 -22.06 0.00 -1.39
CA ASP A 257 -22.52 -1.20 -0.72
C ASP A 257 -23.82 -0.95 0.10
N LEU A 258 -24.02 0.28 0.62
CA LEU A 258 -25.21 0.67 1.38
C LEU A 258 -26.39 1.18 0.52
N LEU A 259 -26.11 1.83 -0.62
CA LEU A 259 -27.12 2.54 -1.43
C LEU A 259 -27.21 2.06 -2.87
N ASP A 260 -26.30 1.19 -3.31
CA ASP A 260 -26.14 0.76 -4.71
C ASP A 260 -26.08 1.97 -5.65
N GLU A 261 -27.04 2.10 -6.58
CA GLU A 261 -27.14 3.22 -7.53
C GLU A 261 -28.12 4.32 -7.08
N LEU A 262 -28.61 4.29 -5.83
CA LEU A 262 -29.54 5.31 -5.34
C LEU A 262 -28.84 6.69 -5.18
N PRO A 263 -29.54 7.79 -5.48
CA PRO A 263 -29.02 9.14 -5.27
C PRO A 263 -28.80 9.44 -3.78
N GLY A 264 -27.86 10.32 -3.48
CA GLY A 264 -27.57 10.78 -2.13
C GLY A 264 -28.68 11.68 -1.58
N THR A 265 -28.87 11.70 -0.26
CA THR A 265 -29.82 12.59 0.43
C THR A 265 -29.51 14.08 0.20
N GLY A 266 -28.25 14.41 -0.09
CA GLY A 266 -27.82 15.77 -0.44
C GLY A 266 -28.05 16.17 -1.91
N GLY A 267 -28.86 15.42 -2.67
CA GLY A 267 -29.16 15.76 -4.07
C GLY A 267 -28.07 15.40 -5.10
N THR A 268 -27.05 14.65 -4.69
CA THR A 268 -25.99 14.15 -5.60
C THR A 268 -26.38 12.81 -6.22
N SER A 269 -25.68 12.38 -7.27
CA SER A 269 -25.83 11.05 -7.87
C SER A 269 -25.28 9.90 -7.00
N GLY A 270 -25.09 10.12 -5.69
CA GLY A 270 -24.66 9.10 -4.74
C GLY A 270 -23.23 8.62 -5.01
N TYR A 271 -23.07 7.30 -5.16
CA TYR A 271 -21.79 6.65 -5.45
C TYR A 271 -21.04 7.30 -6.63
N ARG A 272 -21.73 7.60 -7.74
CA ARG A 272 -21.09 8.16 -8.95
C ARG A 272 -20.45 9.52 -8.70
N TYR A 273 -21.11 10.39 -7.94
CA TYR A 273 -20.56 11.68 -7.53
C TYR A 273 -19.32 11.51 -6.66
N LEU A 274 -19.37 10.59 -5.67
CA LEU A 274 -18.26 10.34 -4.77
C LEU A 274 -17.05 9.75 -5.51
N LYS A 275 -17.28 8.76 -6.38
CA LYS A 275 -16.25 8.17 -7.24
C LYS A 275 -15.59 9.22 -8.14
N ALA A 276 -16.41 10.01 -8.86
CA ALA A 276 -15.90 11.05 -9.74
C ALA A 276 -15.11 12.12 -8.97
N ASN A 277 -15.47 12.43 -7.72
CA ASN A 277 -14.71 13.35 -6.89
C ASN A 277 -13.42 12.75 -6.34
N ALA A 278 -13.37 11.45 -6.07
CA ALA A 278 -12.12 10.78 -5.71
C ALA A 278 -11.15 10.74 -6.90
N GLU A 279 -11.66 10.47 -8.12
CA GLU A 279 -10.86 10.40 -9.34
C GLU A 279 -10.38 11.77 -9.85
N ALA A 280 -11.15 12.83 -9.60
CA ALA A 280 -10.85 14.18 -10.09
C ALA A 280 -9.90 14.99 -9.19
N GLN A 281 -9.53 14.48 -8.01
CA GLN A 281 -8.58 15.15 -7.13
C GLN A 281 -7.18 15.14 -7.78
N PRO A 282 -6.61 16.30 -8.17
CA PRO A 282 -5.28 16.34 -8.75
C PRO A 282 -4.28 15.86 -7.72
N ARG A 283 -3.41 14.92 -8.12
CA ARG A 283 -2.21 14.62 -7.33
C ARG A 283 -1.40 15.91 -7.24
N SER A 284 -0.96 16.29 -6.05
CA SER A 284 -0.08 17.45 -5.94
C SER A 284 1.15 17.26 -6.83
N ALA A 285 1.68 18.38 -7.34
CA ALA A 285 2.95 18.39 -8.05
C ALA A 285 4.05 17.70 -7.22
N LEU A 286 4.01 17.82 -5.89
CA LEU A 286 4.93 17.15 -4.98
C LEU A 286 4.77 15.61 -4.96
N GLY A 287 3.53 15.11 -4.94
CA GLY A 287 3.23 13.68 -5.02
C GLY A 287 3.64 13.05 -6.36
N LEU A 288 3.49 13.80 -7.46
CA LEU A 288 4.00 13.39 -8.77
C LEU A 288 5.53 13.33 -8.81
N VAL A 289 6.19 14.29 -8.15
CA VAL A 289 7.65 14.39 -8.11
C VAL A 289 8.27 13.29 -7.26
N LEU A 290 7.67 12.95 -6.13
CA LEU A 290 8.10 11.81 -5.31
C LEU A 290 7.89 10.47 -6.03
N ALA A 291 6.77 10.30 -6.77
CA ALA A 291 6.56 9.14 -7.61
C ALA A 291 7.63 9.01 -8.73
N LEU A 292 8.13 10.14 -9.23
CA LEU A 292 9.15 10.20 -10.28
C LEU A 292 10.59 10.08 -9.75
N VAL A 293 10.88 10.55 -8.52
CA VAL A 293 12.18 10.29 -7.87
C VAL A 293 12.28 8.84 -7.38
N ALA A 294 11.15 8.23 -7.00
CA ALA A 294 11.08 6.80 -6.76
C ALA A 294 11.21 5.97 -8.04
N ALA A 295 11.00 6.58 -9.22
CA ALA A 295 11.27 5.95 -10.50
C ALA A 295 12.80 5.97 -10.79
N PRO A 296 13.37 4.90 -11.36
CA PRO A 296 14.80 4.85 -11.66
C PRO A 296 15.18 5.98 -12.64
N PRO A 297 16.39 6.57 -12.52
CA PRO A 297 16.81 7.65 -13.40
C PRO A 297 16.79 7.16 -14.86
N ALA A 298 16.17 7.94 -15.73
CA ALA A 298 16.25 7.70 -17.17
C ALA A 298 17.73 7.66 -17.60
N PRO A 299 18.15 6.74 -18.48
CA PRO A 299 19.53 6.63 -18.90
C PRO A 299 20.01 7.95 -19.50
N ALA A 300 21.16 8.46 -19.04
CA ALA A 300 21.74 9.69 -19.58
C ALA A 300 21.99 9.54 -21.08
N PRO A 301 21.68 10.57 -21.92
CA PRO A 301 21.97 10.51 -23.34
C PRO A 301 23.49 10.44 -23.52
N SER A 302 23.96 9.38 -24.17
CA SER A 302 25.39 9.19 -24.37
C SER A 302 25.98 10.29 -25.24
N ARG A 303 27.17 10.78 -24.87
CA ARG A 303 27.99 11.75 -25.62
C ARG A 303 28.38 11.31 -27.04
N ALA A 304 27.90 10.16 -27.51
CA ALA A 304 28.22 9.59 -28.82
C ALA A 304 27.46 10.24 -29.99
N ALA A 305 26.51 11.16 -29.74
CA ALA A 305 25.67 11.74 -30.79
C ALA A 305 26.31 12.88 -31.61
N GLN A 306 27.60 13.20 -31.45
CA GLN A 306 28.24 14.34 -32.15
C GLN A 306 29.42 13.99 -33.08
N ALA A 307 29.67 12.72 -33.43
CA ALA A 307 30.69 12.39 -34.41
C ALA A 307 30.19 11.40 -35.48
N GLY A 308 29.82 11.97 -36.64
CA GLY A 308 30.24 11.51 -37.96
C GLY A 308 29.94 10.06 -38.41
N ALA A 309 28.87 9.95 -39.20
CA ALA A 309 28.69 9.10 -40.39
C ALA A 309 29.82 8.13 -40.79
N CYS A 310 29.52 6.82 -40.82
CA CYS A 310 29.51 5.98 -42.04
C CYS A 310 29.48 4.49 -41.67
N ALA A 311 28.40 3.81 -42.05
CA ALA A 311 28.30 2.42 -42.53
C ALA A 311 26.99 1.76 -42.03
N ARG A 312 26.22 1.25 -42.99
CA ARG A 312 24.90 0.61 -42.87
C ARG A 312 25.10 -0.89 -43.23
N PRO A 313 24.11 -1.77 -43.02
CA PRO A 313 23.70 -2.41 -41.77
C PRO A 313 23.91 -3.95 -41.82
N LEU A 314 24.09 -4.59 -40.67
CA LEU A 314 23.70 -5.99 -40.48
C LEU A 314 22.60 -6.02 -39.43
N SER A 315 21.49 -6.67 -39.78
CA SER A 315 20.23 -6.67 -39.06
C SER A 315 20.36 -7.24 -37.64
N ALA A 316 20.61 -6.37 -36.67
CA ALA A 316 20.35 -6.62 -35.27
C ALA A 316 19.02 -5.96 -34.91
N GLY A 317 18.05 -6.77 -34.51
CA GLY A 317 16.75 -6.31 -34.04
C GLY A 317 16.90 -5.25 -32.95
N THR A 318 16.18 -4.15 -33.13
CA THR A 318 16.20 -2.94 -32.32
C THR A 318 15.90 -3.21 -30.84
N PRO A 319 16.70 -2.71 -29.87
CA PRO A 319 16.46 -2.87 -28.43
C PRO A 319 15.46 -1.84 -27.88
N ALA A 320 14.29 -1.72 -28.51
CA ALA A 320 13.23 -0.77 -28.11
C ALA A 320 11.82 -1.40 -28.00
N ALA A 321 11.71 -2.73 -28.08
CA ALA A 321 10.40 -3.40 -28.18
C ALA A 321 9.88 -4.07 -26.89
N VAL A 322 10.57 -4.01 -25.75
CA VAL A 322 10.28 -4.94 -24.62
C VAL A 322 9.47 -4.32 -23.46
N PHE A 323 9.24 -3.00 -23.43
CA PHE A 323 8.26 -2.40 -22.54
C PHE A 323 7.10 -1.85 -23.37
N ARG A 324 6.07 -2.66 -23.59
CA ARG A 324 4.75 -2.13 -23.88
C ARG A 324 4.12 -1.74 -22.55
N GLU A 325 4.05 -0.44 -22.28
CA GLU A 325 3.20 0.09 -21.21
C GLU A 325 1.79 -0.48 -21.37
N GLY A 326 1.23 -1.01 -20.27
CA GLY A 326 -0.16 -1.52 -20.24
C GLY A 326 -0.35 -3.01 -20.56
N VAL A 327 0.70 -3.81 -20.81
CA VAL A 327 0.54 -5.28 -20.91
C VAL A 327 0.80 -5.92 -19.55
N PRO A 328 -0.19 -6.62 -18.94
CA PRO A 328 0.00 -7.28 -17.65
C PRO A 328 1.12 -8.33 -17.73
N MET A 329 2.02 -8.33 -16.76
CA MET A 329 3.11 -9.31 -16.70
C MET A 329 2.55 -10.69 -16.38
N GLU A 330 3.04 -11.71 -17.11
CA GLU A 330 2.73 -13.12 -16.88
C GLU A 330 3.96 -13.87 -16.35
N PHE A 331 3.73 -14.99 -15.69
CA PHE A 331 4.75 -15.81 -15.05
C PHE A 331 5.85 -16.29 -16.02
N PRO A 332 5.55 -16.86 -17.21
CA PRO A 332 6.60 -17.27 -18.15
C PRO A 332 7.42 -16.08 -18.64
N ALA A 333 6.76 -14.94 -18.89
CA ALA A 333 7.42 -13.71 -19.32
C ALA A 333 8.36 -13.15 -18.23
N LEU A 334 8.00 -13.28 -16.95
CA LEU A 334 8.89 -12.92 -15.85
C LEU A 334 10.12 -13.84 -15.81
N VAL A 335 9.94 -15.16 -15.96
CA VAL A 335 11.04 -16.13 -15.98
C VAL A 335 12.02 -15.82 -17.11
N GLU A 336 11.52 -15.63 -18.34
CA GLU A 336 12.35 -15.25 -19.50
C GLU A 336 13.10 -13.94 -19.25
N ARG A 337 12.44 -12.96 -18.63
CA ARG A 337 13.07 -11.68 -18.26
C ARG A 337 14.16 -11.87 -17.22
N ILE A 338 13.93 -12.66 -16.18
CA ILE A 338 14.94 -12.94 -15.14
C ILE A 338 16.15 -13.62 -15.76
N ASN A 339 15.95 -14.64 -16.59
CA ASN A 339 17.04 -15.30 -17.32
C ASN A 339 17.83 -14.29 -18.17
N ALA A 340 17.15 -13.46 -18.94
CA ALA A 340 17.81 -12.41 -19.73
C ALA A 340 18.53 -11.36 -18.86
N CYS A 341 18.04 -11.07 -17.65
CA CYS A 341 18.70 -10.16 -16.70
C CYS A 341 19.98 -10.76 -16.12
N ILE A 342 19.97 -12.07 -15.86
CA ILE A 342 21.12 -12.83 -15.38
C ILE A 342 22.18 -12.91 -16.49
N ASP A 343 21.78 -13.28 -17.72
CA ASP A 343 22.69 -13.44 -18.86
C ASP A 343 23.38 -12.12 -19.28
N ARG A 344 22.66 -10.99 -19.17
CA ARG A 344 23.18 -9.66 -19.53
C ARG A 344 23.97 -8.99 -18.42
N GLY A 345 23.79 -9.42 -17.17
CA GLY A 345 24.43 -8.81 -16.01
C GLY A 345 25.85 -9.33 -15.85
N SER A 346 26.84 -8.43 -15.74
CA SER A 346 28.24 -8.83 -15.53
C SER A 346 28.62 -8.92 -14.05
N THR A 347 27.86 -8.26 -13.18
CA THR A 347 28.08 -8.24 -11.72
C THR A 347 26.81 -8.59 -10.94
N PRO A 348 26.90 -9.14 -9.71
CA PRO A 348 25.73 -9.41 -8.87
C PRO A 348 24.85 -8.16 -8.64
N ALA A 349 25.46 -6.98 -8.57
CA ALA A 349 24.76 -5.71 -8.39
C ALA A 349 23.90 -5.31 -9.61
N GLU A 350 24.34 -5.65 -10.83
CA GLU A 350 23.56 -5.43 -12.05
C GLU A 350 22.41 -6.43 -12.16
N VAL A 351 22.69 -7.71 -11.86
CA VAL A 351 21.69 -8.78 -11.86
C VAL A 351 20.55 -8.45 -10.91
N VAL A 352 20.84 -8.15 -9.63
CA VAL A 352 19.77 -7.83 -8.66
C VAL A 352 18.96 -6.61 -9.02
N ARG A 353 19.59 -5.59 -9.62
CA ARG A 353 18.90 -4.37 -10.03
C ARG A 353 17.88 -4.68 -11.13
N ASN A 354 18.30 -5.46 -12.12
CA ASN A 354 17.45 -5.82 -13.26
C ASN A 354 16.34 -6.80 -12.85
N VAL A 355 16.68 -7.81 -12.04
CA VAL A 355 15.71 -8.77 -11.49
C VAL A 355 14.68 -8.04 -10.59
N ARG A 356 15.12 -7.08 -9.76
CA ARG A 356 14.21 -6.23 -8.98
C ARG A 356 13.26 -5.44 -9.85
N ALA A 357 13.73 -4.84 -10.94
CA ALA A 357 12.87 -4.11 -11.85
C ALA A 357 11.79 -5.03 -12.44
N ALA A 358 12.15 -6.26 -12.84
CA ALA A 358 11.21 -7.23 -13.36
C ALA A 358 10.17 -7.66 -12.31
N ILE A 359 10.61 -7.96 -11.08
CA ILE A 359 9.73 -8.38 -9.98
C ILE A 359 8.79 -7.26 -9.55
N SER A 360 9.22 -6.00 -9.59
CA SER A 360 8.38 -4.85 -9.21
C SER A 360 7.13 -4.75 -10.07
N VAL A 361 7.27 -5.01 -11.37
CA VAL A 361 6.12 -5.05 -12.28
C VAL A 361 5.29 -6.33 -12.07
N ALA A 362 5.93 -7.44 -11.71
CA ALA A 362 5.25 -8.71 -11.51
C ALA A 362 4.29 -8.70 -10.33
N VAL A 363 4.74 -8.22 -9.16
CA VAL A 363 3.96 -8.28 -7.91
C VAL A 363 2.71 -7.40 -7.92
N GLU A 364 2.67 -6.41 -8.82
CA GLU A 364 1.49 -5.56 -9.07
C GLU A 364 0.54 -6.16 -10.13
N SER A 365 1.00 -7.12 -10.93
CA SER A 365 0.20 -7.74 -11.99
C SER A 365 -0.78 -8.77 -11.42
N GLU A 366 -2.08 -8.50 -11.56
CA GLU A 366 -3.12 -9.41 -11.09
C GLU A 366 -3.02 -10.82 -11.71
N ARG A 367 -2.68 -10.87 -13.00
CA ARG A 367 -2.54 -12.11 -13.77
C ARG A 367 -1.32 -12.92 -13.35
N PHE A 368 -0.23 -12.25 -13.01
CA PHE A 368 0.96 -12.92 -12.46
C PHE A 368 0.63 -13.57 -11.10
N VAL A 369 -0.05 -12.83 -10.23
CA VAL A 369 -0.49 -13.34 -8.92
C VAL A 369 -1.39 -14.57 -9.07
N ASP A 370 -2.33 -14.57 -10.01
CA ASP A 370 -3.18 -15.74 -10.29
C ASP A 370 -2.34 -16.96 -10.72
N GLN A 371 -1.38 -16.77 -11.61
CA GLN A 371 -0.49 -17.83 -12.06
C GLN A 371 0.42 -18.35 -10.93
N CYS A 372 0.83 -17.50 -9.98
CA CYS A 372 1.52 -17.94 -8.76
C CYS A 372 0.63 -18.80 -7.88
N VAL A 373 -0.64 -18.42 -7.69
CA VAL A 373 -1.63 -19.19 -6.93
C VAL A 373 -1.87 -20.56 -7.56
N GLU A 374 -2.10 -20.60 -8.87
CA GLU A 374 -2.30 -21.84 -9.62
C GLU A 374 -1.09 -22.78 -9.46
N ARG A 375 0.13 -22.25 -9.67
CA ARG A 375 1.37 -23.03 -9.53
C ARG A 375 1.59 -23.54 -8.11
N ALA A 376 1.30 -22.73 -7.09
CA ALA A 376 1.42 -23.17 -5.69
C ALA A 376 0.51 -24.37 -5.40
N ILE A 377 -0.73 -24.34 -5.89
CA ILE A 377 -1.69 -25.43 -5.74
C ILE A 377 -1.27 -26.66 -6.55
N ASP A 378 -0.85 -26.49 -7.80
CA ASP A 378 -0.36 -27.57 -8.67
C ASP A 378 0.85 -28.29 -8.05
N ASN A 379 1.81 -27.53 -7.52
CA ASN A 379 3.00 -28.08 -6.88
C ASN A 379 2.66 -28.82 -5.58
N ALA A 380 1.74 -28.27 -4.79
CA ALA A 380 1.28 -28.93 -3.57
C ALA A 380 0.50 -30.23 -3.87
N GLU A 381 -0.31 -30.26 -4.94
CA GLU A 381 -0.98 -31.49 -5.38
C GLU A 381 0.01 -32.60 -5.74
N ARG A 382 1.05 -32.29 -6.52
CA ARG A 382 2.13 -33.25 -6.86
C ARG A 382 2.89 -33.72 -5.62
N CYS A 383 3.11 -32.83 -4.66
CA CYS A 383 3.76 -33.16 -3.39
C CYS A 383 2.92 -34.16 -2.58
N VAL A 384 1.62 -33.90 -2.46
CA VAL A 384 0.69 -34.69 -1.64
C VAL A 384 0.34 -36.03 -2.30
N ARG A 385 0.10 -36.05 -3.62
CA ARG A 385 -0.34 -37.23 -4.38
C ARG A 385 0.81 -38.20 -4.68
N ASP A 386 1.92 -37.67 -5.19
CA ASP A 386 2.97 -38.50 -5.78
C ASP A 386 4.17 -38.66 -4.83
N GLY A 387 4.18 -37.96 -3.69
CA GLY A 387 5.30 -37.98 -2.74
C GLY A 387 6.57 -37.33 -3.29
N SER A 388 6.47 -36.56 -4.37
CA SER A 388 7.58 -36.01 -5.17
C SER A 388 8.45 -34.93 -4.47
N GLY A 389 8.22 -34.69 -3.18
CA GLY A 389 8.88 -33.64 -2.41
C GLY A 389 8.28 -32.25 -2.66
N TYR A 390 8.86 -31.22 -2.03
CA TYR A 390 8.42 -29.84 -2.12
C TYR A 390 9.04 -29.19 -3.36
N ARG A 391 8.25 -28.47 -4.15
CA ARG A 391 8.72 -27.73 -5.33
C ARG A 391 8.37 -26.25 -5.21
N PRO A 392 9.35 -25.34 -5.33
CA PRO A 392 9.13 -23.90 -5.50
C PRO A 392 8.23 -23.58 -6.69
N LEU A 393 7.70 -22.35 -6.76
CA LEU A 393 6.94 -21.85 -7.92
C LEU A 393 7.72 -22.00 -9.23
N HIS A 394 9.03 -21.79 -9.17
CA HIS A 394 9.94 -22.01 -10.28
C HIS A 394 11.34 -22.38 -9.79
N VAL A 395 12.01 -23.23 -10.55
CA VAL A 395 13.46 -23.47 -10.53
C VAL A 395 13.87 -23.45 -12.00
N ASP A 396 14.95 -22.73 -12.32
CA ASP A 396 15.46 -22.67 -13.69
C ASP A 396 16.05 -24.01 -14.13
N GLU A 397 16.27 -24.17 -15.44
CA GLU A 397 16.72 -25.45 -16.02
C GLU A 397 18.09 -25.92 -15.50
N GLY A 398 18.94 -24.97 -15.09
CA GLY A 398 20.26 -25.25 -14.52
C GLY A 398 20.30 -25.30 -12.99
N GLY A 399 19.17 -25.09 -12.30
CA GLY A 399 19.10 -25.06 -10.83
C GLY A 399 19.84 -23.88 -10.18
N HIS A 400 20.19 -22.85 -10.95
CA HIS A 400 20.94 -21.68 -10.52
C HIS A 400 20.10 -20.70 -9.70
N TRP A 401 18.80 -20.59 -9.96
CA TRP A 401 17.91 -19.71 -9.20
C TRP A 401 16.49 -20.27 -9.08
N ARG A 402 15.78 -19.80 -8.06
CA ARG A 402 14.41 -20.25 -7.79
C ARG A 402 13.52 -19.12 -7.31
N MET A 403 12.21 -19.37 -7.42
CA MET A 403 11.16 -18.47 -7.00
C MET A 403 10.25 -19.16 -5.99
N VAL A 404 10.11 -18.56 -4.81
CA VAL A 404 9.35 -19.11 -3.68
C VAL A 404 8.40 -18.04 -3.13
N MET A 405 7.21 -18.45 -2.72
CA MET A 405 6.31 -17.60 -1.95
C MET A 405 6.41 -17.92 -0.45
N PHE A 406 6.65 -16.91 0.38
CA PHE A 406 6.73 -17.04 1.82
C PHE A 406 5.47 -16.49 2.51
N LEU A 407 5.00 -17.25 3.50
CA LEU A 407 3.95 -16.85 4.44
C LEU A 407 4.56 -16.45 5.78
N TRP A 408 4.29 -15.20 6.19
CA TRP A 408 4.68 -14.65 7.48
C TRP A 408 3.45 -14.51 8.37
N ASP A 409 3.35 -15.33 9.41
CA ASP A 409 2.28 -15.25 10.39
C ASP A 409 2.39 -13.92 11.20
N PRO A 410 1.29 -13.40 11.80
CA PRO A 410 1.32 -12.15 12.56
C PRO A 410 2.41 -12.15 13.64
N ARG A 411 3.17 -11.06 13.75
CA ARG A 411 4.32 -10.90 14.66
C ARG A 411 5.44 -11.94 14.49
N SER A 412 5.45 -12.72 13.42
CA SER A 412 6.57 -13.64 13.16
C SER A 412 7.78 -12.88 12.62
N ALA A 413 8.98 -13.34 12.96
CA ALA A 413 10.22 -12.89 12.38
C ALA A 413 11.18 -14.07 12.29
N ASN A 414 12.05 -14.08 11.30
CA ASN A 414 13.15 -15.03 11.24
C ASN A 414 14.35 -14.52 12.03
N GLU A 415 15.28 -15.42 12.35
CA GLU A 415 16.54 -15.03 12.97
C GLU A 415 17.48 -14.36 11.95
N PRO A 416 18.38 -13.48 12.41
CA PRO A 416 19.39 -12.90 11.55
C PRO A 416 20.21 -13.97 10.82
N HIS A 417 20.34 -13.84 9.51
CA HIS A 417 21.11 -14.74 8.67
C HIS A 417 21.85 -13.96 7.59
N GLN A 418 22.99 -14.50 7.17
CA GLN A 418 23.84 -13.94 6.14
C GLN A 418 23.57 -14.62 4.80
N HIS A 419 23.22 -13.83 3.80
CA HIS A 419 23.22 -14.27 2.40
C HIS A 419 24.59 -14.03 1.77
N ASN A 420 25.15 -15.08 1.19
CA ASN A 420 26.37 -15.05 0.37
C ASN A 420 26.06 -15.09 -1.13
N THR A 421 24.81 -15.34 -1.48
CA THR A 421 24.26 -15.17 -2.84
C THR A 421 23.35 -13.95 -2.88
N TRP A 422 22.96 -13.54 -4.08
CA TRP A 422 22.02 -12.45 -4.24
C TRP A 422 20.57 -12.93 -4.05
N SER A 423 19.71 -12.03 -3.58
CA SER A 423 18.28 -12.28 -3.46
C SER A 423 17.48 -11.01 -3.75
N VAL A 424 16.29 -11.19 -4.32
CA VAL A 424 15.32 -10.13 -4.55
C VAL A 424 13.98 -10.58 -3.98
N SER A 425 13.32 -9.69 -3.26
CA SER A 425 12.05 -9.96 -2.59
C SER A 425 11.01 -8.90 -2.94
N GLY A 426 9.77 -9.29 -3.11
CA GLY A 426 8.63 -8.39 -3.33
C GLY A 426 7.48 -8.69 -2.40
N VAL A 427 6.81 -7.66 -1.88
CA VAL A 427 5.67 -7.81 -0.97
C VAL A 427 4.38 -7.94 -1.78
N MET A 428 3.75 -9.12 -1.73
CA MET A 428 2.50 -9.39 -2.45
C MET A 428 1.25 -9.05 -1.62
N LEU A 429 1.34 -9.16 -0.28
CA LEU A 429 0.23 -8.89 0.64
C LEU A 429 0.72 -8.23 1.94
N ASN A 430 0.04 -7.17 2.38
CA ASN A 430 0.30 -6.37 3.59
C ASN A 430 1.68 -5.71 3.62
N CYS A 431 2.55 -6.05 4.57
CA CYS A 431 3.84 -5.39 4.75
C CYS A 431 4.90 -6.31 5.39
N LEU A 432 6.17 -6.00 5.18
CA LEU A 432 7.32 -6.76 5.65
C LEU A 432 8.27 -5.86 6.44
N ASP A 433 8.60 -6.22 7.68
CA ASP A 433 9.64 -5.60 8.47
C ASP A 433 11.00 -6.15 8.04
N VAL A 434 11.94 -5.26 7.72
CA VAL A 434 13.27 -5.59 7.21
C VAL A 434 14.31 -4.96 8.11
N ALA A 435 15.14 -5.78 8.75
CA ALA A 435 16.27 -5.35 9.54
C ALA A 435 17.58 -5.80 8.88
N LEU A 436 18.48 -4.86 8.61
CA LEU A 436 19.83 -5.09 8.09
C LEU A 436 20.85 -4.90 9.22
N TYR A 437 21.82 -5.81 9.28
CA TYR A 437 22.82 -5.85 10.34
C TYR A 437 24.23 -5.68 9.79
N ALA A 438 25.10 -5.07 10.61
CA ALA A 438 26.55 -5.18 10.47
C ALA A 438 27.13 -5.91 11.68
N ARG A 439 28.28 -6.55 11.49
CA ARG A 439 29.07 -7.09 12.60
C ARG A 439 29.96 -5.99 13.16
N ASP A 440 29.90 -5.80 14.47
CA ASP A 440 30.86 -4.98 15.19
C ASP A 440 32.26 -5.58 15.06
N ALA A 441 33.24 -4.77 14.65
CA ALA A 441 34.58 -5.25 14.32
C ALA A 441 35.38 -5.72 15.56
N ALA A 442 35.03 -5.25 16.76
CA ALA A 442 35.75 -5.57 17.99
C ALA A 442 35.14 -6.76 18.75
N THR A 443 33.81 -6.85 18.75
CA THR A 443 33.05 -7.83 19.55
C THR A 443 32.40 -8.93 18.72
N GLY A 444 32.30 -8.74 17.40
CA GLY A 444 31.58 -9.65 16.49
C GLY A 444 30.05 -9.61 16.65
N ALA A 445 29.53 -8.77 17.54
CA ALA A 445 28.10 -8.64 17.82
C ALA A 445 27.35 -8.03 16.62
N LEU A 446 26.11 -8.47 16.40
CA LEU A 446 25.24 -7.91 15.36
C LEU A 446 24.62 -6.60 15.82
N GLN A 447 24.82 -5.53 15.05
CA GLN A 447 24.17 -4.25 15.26
C GLN A 447 23.24 -3.93 14.09
N VAL A 448 22.02 -3.49 14.41
CA VAL A 448 21.05 -3.06 13.39
C VAL A 448 21.55 -1.76 12.77
N GLN A 449 21.90 -1.82 11.48
CA GLN A 449 22.31 -0.66 10.68
C GLN A 449 21.10 0.09 10.13
N ARG A 450 20.09 -0.66 9.71
CA ARG A 450 18.90 -0.12 9.09
C ARG A 450 17.71 -1.01 9.39
N ARG A 451 16.57 -0.41 9.74
CA ARG A 451 15.29 -1.12 9.84
C ARG A 451 14.20 -0.29 9.20
N PHE A 452 13.34 -0.93 8.43
CA PHE A 452 12.23 -0.26 7.75
C PHE A 452 11.12 -1.25 7.42
N ILE A 453 9.92 -0.74 7.15
CA ILE A 453 8.77 -1.53 6.73
C ILE A 453 8.59 -1.37 5.23
N ALA A 454 8.68 -2.48 4.49
CA ALA A 454 8.32 -2.55 3.08
C ALA A 454 6.81 -2.80 2.93
N GLN A 455 6.13 -1.98 2.12
CA GLN A 455 4.70 -2.07 1.87
C GLN A 455 4.39 -2.99 0.68
N ARG A 456 3.12 -3.41 0.55
CA ARG A 456 2.63 -4.15 -0.63
C ARG A 456 3.02 -3.43 -1.93
N GLY A 457 3.51 -4.20 -2.90
CA GLY A 457 4.02 -3.71 -4.18
C GLY A 457 5.50 -3.35 -4.14
N GLU A 458 6.07 -3.06 -2.96
CA GLU A 458 7.48 -2.72 -2.86
C GLU A 458 8.37 -3.96 -3.02
N THR A 459 9.53 -3.72 -3.63
CA THR A 459 10.57 -4.72 -3.86
C THR A 459 11.90 -4.27 -3.29
N GLY A 460 12.57 -5.19 -2.63
CA GLY A 460 13.91 -5.05 -2.08
C GLY A 460 14.87 -6.07 -2.68
N TYR A 461 16.17 -5.85 -2.48
CA TYR A 461 17.20 -6.78 -2.90
C TYR A 461 18.37 -6.76 -1.93
N LEU A 462 19.14 -7.84 -1.93
CA LEU A 462 20.37 -7.99 -1.17
C LEU A 462 21.52 -8.23 -2.12
N VAL A 463 22.59 -7.45 -1.94
CA VAL A 463 23.89 -7.71 -2.55
C VAL A 463 24.75 -8.42 -1.51
N PRO A 464 25.26 -9.62 -1.78
CA PRO A 464 26.07 -10.36 -0.82
C PRO A 464 27.46 -9.71 -0.61
N PRO A 465 28.10 -9.91 0.56
CA PRO A 465 27.52 -10.53 1.75
C PRO A 465 26.62 -9.55 2.51
N CYS A 466 25.43 -9.99 2.90
CA CYS A 466 24.48 -9.16 3.66
C CYS A 466 23.83 -9.94 4.79
N ILE A 467 23.74 -9.35 5.98
CA ILE A 467 23.07 -9.94 7.14
C ILE A 467 21.72 -9.24 7.33
N HIS A 468 20.64 -10.01 7.35
CA HIS A 468 19.31 -9.46 7.54
C HIS A 468 18.40 -10.36 8.37
N ALA A 469 17.32 -9.77 8.86
CA ALA A 469 16.16 -10.48 9.40
C ALA A 469 14.90 -9.86 8.81
N LEU A 470 13.93 -10.70 8.53
CA LEU A 470 12.64 -10.35 7.95
C LEU A 470 11.53 -10.79 8.91
N GLY A 471 10.47 -9.99 8.98
CA GLY A 471 9.32 -10.31 9.81
C GLY A 471 8.05 -9.62 9.38
N ASN A 472 6.97 -9.94 10.07
CA ASN A 472 5.67 -9.34 9.88
C ASN A 472 5.33 -8.45 11.08
N PRO A 473 5.29 -7.12 10.91
CA PRO A 473 5.00 -6.19 11.99
C PRO A 473 3.52 -6.18 12.40
N HIS A 474 2.61 -6.74 11.58
CA HIS A 474 1.19 -6.74 11.90
C HIS A 474 0.89 -7.60 13.13
N ALA A 475 0.02 -7.06 14.00
CA ALA A 475 -0.44 -7.76 15.18
C ALA A 475 -1.41 -8.92 14.88
N SER A 476 -2.15 -8.87 13.76
CA SER A 476 -3.25 -9.80 13.49
C SER A 476 -3.37 -10.27 12.04
N LEU A 477 -2.66 -9.66 11.09
CA LEU A 477 -2.77 -9.98 9.67
C LEU A 477 -1.50 -10.69 9.17
N PRO A 478 -1.62 -11.76 8.36
CA PRO A 478 -0.47 -12.43 7.75
C PRO A 478 0.09 -11.63 6.57
N THR A 479 1.37 -11.79 6.28
CA THR A 479 2.05 -11.17 5.12
C THR A 479 2.47 -12.25 4.13
N VAL A 480 2.42 -11.94 2.84
CA VAL A 480 2.90 -12.83 1.77
C VAL A 480 3.94 -12.10 0.92
N THR A 481 5.07 -12.74 0.69
CA THR A 481 6.17 -12.20 -0.12
C THR A 481 6.63 -13.18 -1.19
N LEU A 482 7.05 -12.66 -2.34
CA LEU A 482 7.74 -13.40 -3.37
C LEU A 482 9.24 -13.25 -3.20
N HIS A 483 10.00 -14.33 -3.24
CA HIS A 483 11.45 -14.33 -3.14
C HIS A 483 12.06 -15.02 -4.35
N VAL A 484 13.01 -14.34 -4.99
CA VAL A 484 13.83 -14.84 -6.08
C VAL A 484 15.28 -14.80 -5.62
N PHE A 485 15.95 -15.94 -5.58
CA PHE A 485 17.30 -16.02 -5.06
C PHE A 485 18.07 -17.17 -5.69
N CYS A 486 19.39 -17.03 -5.71
CA CYS A 486 20.32 -18.10 -6.03
C CYS A 486 20.55 -18.97 -4.80
N ASP A 487 20.43 -20.28 -4.96
CA ASP A 487 20.70 -21.27 -3.95
C ASP A 487 21.14 -22.55 -4.66
N SER A 488 22.31 -23.07 -4.31
CA SER A 488 22.87 -24.31 -4.86
C SER A 488 21.89 -25.47 -4.71
N GLU A 489 22.01 -26.51 -5.55
CA GLU A 489 21.18 -27.70 -5.40
C GLU A 489 21.63 -28.57 -4.22
N GLU A 490 22.94 -28.68 -4.01
CA GLU A 490 23.56 -29.52 -2.98
C GLU A 490 23.43 -28.92 -1.57
N VAL A 491 22.98 -29.74 -0.61
CA VAL A 491 22.68 -29.30 0.77
C VAL A 491 23.89 -28.64 1.45
N GLU A 492 25.08 -29.16 1.19
CA GLU A 492 26.35 -28.68 1.76
C GLU A 492 26.78 -27.33 1.18
N GLU A 493 26.41 -27.05 -0.08
CA GLU A 493 26.63 -25.76 -0.73
C GLU A 493 25.57 -24.74 -0.30
N ARG A 494 24.30 -25.14 -0.13
CA ARG A 494 23.23 -24.27 0.43
C ARG A 494 23.56 -23.75 1.83
N ALA A 495 24.27 -24.55 2.63
CA ALA A 495 24.76 -24.13 3.94
C ALA A 495 25.81 -23.01 3.84
N ARG A 496 26.52 -22.91 2.70
CA ARG A 496 27.47 -21.84 2.39
C ARG A 496 26.76 -20.64 1.75
N ASP A 497 25.67 -20.84 1.02
CA ASP A 497 24.90 -19.74 0.42
C ASP A 497 24.14 -18.91 1.46
N THR A 498 23.59 -19.58 2.48
CA THR A 498 22.91 -18.92 3.60
C THR A 498 23.40 -19.45 4.94
N LEU A 499 24.01 -18.56 5.72
CA LEU A 499 24.52 -18.80 7.07
C LEU A 499 23.56 -18.23 8.11
N TRP A 500 22.83 -19.11 8.81
CA TRP A 500 21.99 -18.73 9.94
C TRP A 500 22.85 -18.46 11.17
N LEU A 501 22.64 -17.31 11.82
CA LEU A 501 23.49 -16.84 12.92
C LEU A 501 22.89 -17.11 14.30
N GLY A 502 21.61 -17.48 14.37
CA GLY A 502 20.97 -17.95 15.59
C GLY A 502 20.77 -19.47 15.62
N GLU A 503 20.14 -19.95 16.68
CA GLU A 503 19.98 -21.38 16.96
C GLU A 503 18.87 -22.03 16.12
N ASN A 504 17.91 -21.26 15.63
CA ASN A 504 16.75 -21.74 14.89
C ASN A 504 16.93 -21.60 13.38
N ASP A 505 17.66 -22.53 12.77
CA ASP A 505 17.69 -22.66 11.31
C ASP A 505 16.35 -23.26 10.82
N PRO A 506 15.51 -22.50 10.08
CA PRO A 506 14.22 -22.99 9.58
C PRO A 506 14.36 -24.19 8.64
N ARG A 507 15.53 -24.43 8.04
CA ARG A 507 15.82 -25.65 7.26
C ARG A 507 15.77 -26.91 8.14
N ARG A 508 15.98 -26.78 9.45
CA ARG A 508 15.92 -27.89 10.42
C ARG A 508 14.51 -28.12 10.97
N LEU A 509 13.68 -27.08 10.99
CA LEU A 509 12.32 -27.10 11.56
C LEU A 509 11.26 -27.65 10.58
N ASP A 510 11.45 -27.46 9.27
CA ASP A 510 10.47 -27.85 8.25
C ASP A 510 10.98 -29.00 7.37
N ARG A 511 11.09 -30.21 7.97
CA ARG A 511 11.58 -31.42 7.30
C ARG A 511 10.52 -32.13 6.46
N ASP A 512 9.23 -31.90 6.71
CA ASP A 512 8.16 -32.54 5.94
C ASP A 512 7.80 -31.66 4.74
N PRO A 513 8.06 -32.10 3.50
CA PRO A 513 7.71 -31.36 2.29
C PRO A 513 6.24 -30.96 2.21
N ARG A 514 5.34 -31.73 2.84
CA ARG A 514 3.90 -31.45 2.86
C ARG A 514 3.58 -30.21 3.69
N VAL A 515 4.32 -29.94 4.75
CA VAL A 515 4.12 -28.76 5.59
C VAL A 515 4.49 -27.50 4.81
N ARG A 516 5.63 -27.50 4.10
CA ARG A 516 6.02 -26.41 3.19
C ARG A 516 4.98 -26.15 2.11
N ALA A 517 4.56 -27.21 1.42
CA ALA A 517 3.53 -27.12 0.39
C ALA A 517 2.23 -26.54 0.95
N CYS A 518 1.81 -26.97 2.14
CA CYS A 518 0.61 -26.48 2.78
C CYS A 518 0.71 -24.99 3.18
N ARG A 519 1.88 -24.54 3.68
CA ARG A 519 2.13 -23.11 3.96
C ARG A 519 2.02 -22.26 2.69
N GLU A 520 2.56 -22.74 1.57
CA GLU A 520 2.48 -22.02 0.29
C GLU A 520 1.04 -21.99 -0.26
N VAL A 521 0.26 -23.06 -0.11
CA VAL A 521 -1.19 -23.06 -0.40
C VAL A 521 -1.95 -22.08 0.49
N LYS A 522 -1.60 -21.98 1.77
CA LYS A 522 -2.19 -20.98 2.68
C LYS A 522 -1.88 -19.55 2.23
N ALA A 523 -0.66 -19.26 1.78
CA ALA A 523 -0.32 -17.99 1.16
C ALA A 523 -1.13 -17.73 -0.12
N ALA A 524 -1.29 -18.75 -0.98
CA ALA A 524 -2.08 -18.66 -2.19
C ALA A 524 -3.56 -18.30 -1.91
N LEU A 525 -4.18 -18.96 -0.92
CA LEU A 525 -5.55 -18.63 -0.49
C LEU A 525 -5.67 -17.21 0.07
N LEU A 526 -4.64 -16.69 0.74
CA LEU A 526 -4.64 -15.31 1.24
C LEU A 526 -4.56 -14.29 0.09
N LEU A 527 -3.83 -14.60 -0.98
CA LEU A 527 -3.78 -13.74 -2.18
C LEU A 527 -5.10 -13.73 -2.96
N LEU A 528 -5.88 -14.81 -2.91
CA LEU A 528 -7.23 -14.86 -3.47
C LEU A 528 -8.26 -14.08 -2.65
N LYS A 529 -7.96 -13.74 -1.39
CA LYS A 529 -8.91 -13.10 -0.48
C LYS A 529 -9.05 -11.61 -0.80
N GLY A 530 -10.26 -11.19 -1.19
CA GLY A 530 -10.59 -9.78 -1.43
C GLY A 530 -10.32 -9.30 -2.86
N ARG A 531 -10.18 -10.22 -3.83
CA ARG A 531 -10.15 -9.86 -5.25
C ARG A 531 -11.53 -9.43 -5.74
N ALA A 532 -11.55 -8.53 -6.74
CA ALA A 532 -12.78 -7.99 -7.33
C ALA A 532 -13.56 -9.03 -8.14
N ALA A 533 -12.86 -9.97 -8.79
CA ALA A 533 -13.46 -11.14 -9.41
C ALA A 533 -13.46 -12.32 -8.42
N PRO A 534 -14.57 -13.09 -8.31
CA PRO A 534 -14.60 -14.25 -7.45
C PRO A 534 -13.52 -15.26 -7.89
N PRO A 535 -12.75 -15.84 -6.96
CA PRO A 535 -11.76 -16.85 -7.30
C PRO A 535 -12.43 -18.03 -8.01
N ALA A 536 -11.74 -18.65 -8.97
CA ALA A 536 -12.26 -19.82 -9.65
C ALA A 536 -12.60 -20.90 -8.61
N ALA A 537 -13.88 -21.28 -8.51
CA ALA A 537 -14.35 -22.25 -7.52
C ALA A 537 -13.53 -23.54 -7.52
N ALA A 538 -13.07 -23.96 -8.70
CA ALA A 538 -12.18 -25.12 -8.88
C ALA A 538 -10.87 -25.01 -8.09
N LEU A 539 -10.22 -23.83 -8.02
CA LEU A 539 -8.97 -23.66 -7.26
C LEU A 539 -9.19 -23.81 -5.76
N LEU A 540 -10.28 -23.26 -5.23
CA LEU A 540 -10.64 -23.42 -3.83
C LEU A 540 -10.90 -24.90 -3.48
N GLN A 541 -11.55 -25.64 -4.39
CA GLN A 541 -11.84 -27.07 -4.21
C GLN A 541 -10.56 -27.89 -4.18
N ARG A 542 -9.64 -27.63 -5.11
CA ARG A 542 -8.32 -28.26 -5.15
C ARG A 542 -7.50 -27.99 -3.89
N ALA A 543 -7.45 -26.73 -3.44
CA ALA A 543 -6.77 -26.34 -2.20
C ALA A 543 -7.36 -27.05 -0.97
N PHE A 544 -8.68 -27.23 -0.92
CA PHE A 544 -9.35 -27.96 0.15
C PHE A 544 -8.90 -29.44 0.22
N GLU A 545 -8.82 -30.12 -0.92
CA GLU A 545 -8.46 -31.55 -0.97
C GLU A 545 -7.05 -31.81 -0.41
N ILE A 546 -6.09 -30.94 -0.75
CA ILE A 546 -4.66 -31.12 -0.41
C ILE A 546 -4.25 -30.46 0.91
N GLY A 547 -5.08 -29.55 1.42
CA GLY A 547 -4.77 -28.75 2.60
C GLY A 547 -4.93 -29.49 3.92
N ASP A 548 -4.24 -28.98 4.95
CA ASP A 548 -4.51 -29.32 6.34
C ASP A 548 -5.85 -28.73 6.82
N ALA A 549 -6.19 -28.92 8.10
CA ALA A 549 -7.44 -28.40 8.66
C ALA A 549 -7.57 -26.86 8.52
N GLY A 550 -6.46 -26.12 8.61
CA GLY A 550 -6.45 -24.67 8.48
C GLY A 550 -6.69 -24.21 7.05
N VAL A 551 -6.03 -24.83 6.08
CA VAL A 551 -6.23 -24.57 4.65
C VAL A 551 -7.64 -24.96 4.22
N ARG A 552 -8.14 -26.12 4.66
CA ARG A 552 -9.53 -26.55 4.39
C ARG A 552 -10.55 -25.55 4.92
N LEU A 553 -10.36 -25.07 6.14
CA LEU A 553 -11.25 -24.09 6.74
C LEU A 553 -11.23 -22.76 5.97
N GLU A 554 -10.06 -22.27 5.56
CA GLU A 554 -9.96 -21.02 4.80
C GLU A 554 -10.55 -21.17 3.39
N ALA A 555 -10.27 -22.27 2.70
CA ALA A 555 -10.87 -22.58 1.39
C ALA A 555 -12.41 -22.63 1.49
N TYR A 556 -12.95 -23.35 2.48
CA TYR A 556 -14.39 -23.42 2.73
C TYR A 556 -15.01 -22.04 2.99
N LYS A 557 -14.39 -21.21 3.85
CA LYS A 557 -14.87 -19.84 4.11
C LYS A 557 -14.95 -19.00 2.83
N GLN A 558 -13.99 -19.16 1.93
CA GLN A 558 -13.99 -18.45 0.65
C GLN A 558 -15.04 -19.02 -0.32
N MET A 559 -15.23 -20.35 -0.37
CA MET A 559 -16.29 -20.95 -1.18
C MET A 559 -17.67 -20.45 -0.78
N VAL A 560 -17.94 -20.34 0.53
CA VAL A 560 -19.21 -19.79 1.06
C VAL A 560 -19.47 -18.38 0.55
N ARG A 561 -18.43 -17.57 0.33
CA ARG A 561 -18.55 -16.21 -0.22
C ARG A 561 -18.81 -16.19 -1.72
N VAL A 562 -18.30 -17.18 -2.45
CA VAL A 562 -18.49 -17.30 -3.91
C VAL A 562 -19.87 -17.86 -4.23
N ASP A 563 -20.19 -19.03 -3.68
CA ASP A 563 -21.48 -19.69 -3.85
C ASP A 563 -21.76 -20.54 -2.61
N ARG A 564 -22.65 -20.01 -1.75
CA ARG A 564 -23.04 -20.65 -0.51
C ARG A 564 -23.66 -22.03 -0.76
N ALA A 565 -24.51 -22.20 -1.78
CA ALA A 565 -25.18 -23.47 -2.04
C ALA A 565 -24.17 -24.56 -2.46
N GLN A 566 -23.26 -24.23 -3.37
CA GLN A 566 -22.21 -25.16 -3.81
C GLN A 566 -21.17 -25.46 -2.71
N ALA A 567 -20.98 -24.57 -1.74
CA ALA A 567 -20.05 -24.78 -0.62
C ALA A 567 -20.55 -25.77 0.43
N ARG A 568 -21.85 -26.12 0.46
CA ARG A 568 -22.44 -26.94 1.51
C ARG A 568 -21.79 -28.33 1.66
N PRO A 569 -21.61 -29.14 0.60
CA PRO A 569 -20.99 -30.47 0.71
C PRO A 569 -19.54 -30.41 1.26
N TRP A 570 -18.82 -29.33 0.98
CA TRP A 570 -17.45 -29.11 1.46
C TRP A 570 -17.41 -28.83 2.96
N GLY A 571 -18.40 -28.09 3.48
CA GLY A 571 -18.55 -27.90 4.92
C GLY A 571 -18.88 -29.19 5.65
N ASP A 572 -19.76 -30.03 5.10
CA ASP A 572 -20.06 -31.35 5.67
C ASP A 572 -18.80 -32.23 5.77
N ARG A 573 -17.99 -32.24 4.70
CA ARG A 573 -16.69 -32.95 4.68
C ARG A 573 -15.70 -32.41 5.71
N LEU A 574 -15.62 -31.09 5.87
CA LEU A 574 -14.75 -30.47 6.88
C LEU A 574 -15.23 -30.84 8.31
N GLY A 575 -16.53 -30.78 8.56
CA GLY A 575 -17.12 -31.18 9.84
C GLY A 575 -16.86 -32.65 10.19
N ALA A 576 -16.86 -33.54 9.19
CA ALA A 576 -16.52 -34.95 9.38
C ALA A 576 -15.03 -35.18 9.70
N ALA A 577 -14.14 -34.29 9.23
CA ALA A 577 -12.70 -34.38 9.48
C ALA A 577 -12.27 -33.79 10.85
N LEU A 578 -13.05 -32.89 11.43
CA LEU A 578 -12.79 -32.27 12.73
C LEU A 578 -13.17 -33.22 13.90
N ARG A 579 -12.62 -32.96 15.10
CA ARG A 579 -12.91 -33.75 16.32
C ARG A 579 -13.17 -32.83 17.51
N GLY A 580 -13.90 -33.34 18.50
CA GLY A 580 -14.14 -32.65 19.78
C GLY A 580 -14.81 -31.28 19.63
N ALA A 581 -14.43 -30.32 20.49
CA ALA A 581 -15.02 -29.00 20.55
C ALA A 581 -14.92 -28.19 19.25
N ASP A 582 -13.86 -28.39 18.46
CA ASP A 582 -13.68 -27.72 17.17
C ASP A 582 -14.71 -28.19 16.14
N ARG A 583 -15.08 -29.48 16.16
CA ARG A 583 -16.16 -30.02 15.33
C ARG A 583 -17.50 -29.41 15.70
N ASP A 584 -17.82 -29.37 17.00
CA ASP A 584 -19.12 -28.87 17.47
C ASP A 584 -19.29 -27.38 17.13
N ARG A 585 -18.25 -26.58 17.37
CA ARG A 585 -18.21 -25.16 17.03
C ARG A 585 -18.34 -24.94 15.52
N PHE A 586 -17.62 -25.73 14.73
CA PHE A 586 -17.70 -25.65 13.27
C PHE A 586 -19.09 -26.02 12.76
N LEU A 587 -19.68 -27.13 13.20
CA LEU A 587 -21.00 -27.59 12.75
C LEU A 587 -22.11 -26.61 13.14
N GLN A 588 -22.02 -25.98 14.31
CA GLN A 588 -22.95 -24.91 14.70
C GLN A 588 -22.86 -23.71 13.75
N LEU A 589 -21.65 -23.27 13.41
CA LEU A 589 -21.44 -22.18 12.45
C LEU A 589 -21.90 -22.57 11.05
N HIS A 590 -21.56 -23.78 10.60
CA HIS A 590 -21.93 -24.32 9.29
C HIS A 590 -23.45 -24.36 9.10
N ARG A 591 -24.20 -24.83 10.10
CA ARG A 591 -25.67 -24.79 10.11
C ARG A 591 -26.20 -23.37 9.98
N ARG A 592 -25.74 -22.44 10.83
CA ARG A 592 -26.14 -21.02 10.77
C ARG A 592 -25.85 -20.38 9.41
N VAL A 593 -24.71 -20.72 8.82
CA VAL A 593 -24.35 -20.24 7.48
C VAL A 593 -25.38 -20.72 6.46
N HIS A 594 -25.87 -21.96 6.50
CA HIS A 594 -26.76 -22.48 5.45
C HIS A 594 -28.26 -22.40 5.76
N GLU A 595 -28.66 -22.12 7.01
CA GLU A 595 -30.07 -21.97 7.44
C GLU A 595 -30.67 -20.59 7.10
N ILE A 596 -29.83 -19.55 6.94
CA ILE A 596 -30.27 -18.18 6.59
C ILE A 596 -30.89 -18.09 5.17
N ALA A 597 -30.80 -19.15 4.36
CA ALA A 597 -31.34 -19.17 2.99
C ALA A 597 -32.74 -19.83 2.86
N ALA A 598 -33.38 -20.23 3.97
CA ALA A 598 -34.68 -20.90 3.97
C ALA A 598 -35.85 -20.00 4.41
N HIS A 599 -35.58 -18.73 4.74
CA HIS A 599 -36.55 -17.66 5.05
C HIS A 599 -36.18 -16.43 4.22
#